data_AF-A0A0B7F3T4-F1
#
_entry.id   AF-A0A0B7F3T4-F1
#
_cell.length_a   1.000
_cell.length_b   1.000
_cell.length_c   1.000
_cell.angle_alpha   90.00
_cell.angle_beta   90.00
_cell.angle_gamma   90.00
#
_symmetry.space_group_name_H-M   'P 1'
#
loop_
_entity.id
_entity.type
_entity.pdbx_description
1 polymer ?
#
loop_
_entity_poly.entity_id
_entity_poly.type
_entity_poly.pdbx_seq_one_letter_code
_entity_poly.pdbx_strand_id
1 'polypeptide(L)'
;MDKNFLTASIPVHRRDVHVKKLISQGYKVGIIGQVETAALKKAGDNRSAPFDRQLTHLYTAATFIDEIGSADNDDAFAHGAAPPIACIIEELRGGMGPDDLVNFSFVAVTPATGDIVYDAFDGMSHL
;
A
#
# COMPACT_ATOMS: atom_id res chain seq x y z
N MET A 1 -28.95 5.28 12.34
CA MET A 1 -27.56 5.55 12.76
C MET A 1 -27.16 4.37 13.63
N ASP A 2 -26.20 3.57 13.18
CA ASP A 2 -25.69 2.44 13.96
C ASP A 2 -25.13 2.99 15.28
N LYS A 3 -25.60 2.46 16.40
CA LYS A 3 -25.23 2.97 17.74
C LYS A 3 -23.96 2.33 18.30
N ASN A 4 -23.40 1.35 17.57
CA ASN A 4 -22.31 0.51 18.07
C ASN A 4 -20.93 1.05 17.68
N PHE A 5 -20.82 1.84 16.60
CA PHE A 5 -19.55 2.36 16.09
C PHE A 5 -19.70 3.79 15.57
N LEU A 6 -18.61 4.56 15.63
CA LEU A 6 -18.52 5.85 14.95
C LEU A 6 -18.43 5.61 13.44
N THR A 7 -19.34 6.23 12.69
CA THR A 7 -19.46 6.05 11.25
C THR A 7 -19.38 7.39 10.53
N ALA A 8 -18.65 7.43 9.42
CA ALA A 8 -18.63 8.52 8.46
C ALA A 8 -18.89 7.98 7.05
N SER A 9 -19.32 8.84 6.12
CA SER A 9 -19.60 8.47 4.74
C SER A 9 -19.00 9.48 3.76
N ILE A 10 -18.64 8.98 2.58
CA ILE A 10 -18.13 9.79 1.47
C ILE A 10 -18.82 9.35 0.17
N PRO A 11 -19.01 10.26 -0.81
CA PRO A 11 -19.45 9.86 -2.14
C PRO A 11 -18.41 8.98 -2.83
N VAL A 12 -18.85 7.92 -3.53
CA VAL A 12 -17.95 6.96 -4.19
C VAL A 12 -17.01 7.65 -5.19
N HIS A 13 -17.51 8.61 -5.97
CA HIS A 13 -16.71 9.37 -6.94
C HIS A 13 -15.65 10.28 -6.30
N ARG A 14 -15.71 10.52 -4.98
CA ARG A 14 -14.70 11.27 -4.21
C ARG A 14 -13.77 10.36 -3.42
N ARG A 15 -13.89 9.04 -3.55
CA ARG A 15 -13.09 8.05 -2.82
C ARG A 15 -11.60 8.40 -2.90
N ASP A 16 -11.08 8.62 -4.11
CA ASP A 16 -9.64 8.75 -4.32
C ASP A 16 -9.07 10.04 -3.71
N VAL A 17 -9.87 11.11 -3.65
CA VAL A 17 -9.50 12.35 -2.94
C VAL A 17 -9.31 12.09 -1.44
N HIS A 18 -10.22 11.34 -0.81
CA HIS A 18 -10.10 10.99 0.59
C HIS A 18 -8.97 9.98 0.86
N VAL A 19 -8.75 9.03 -0.05
CA VAL A 19 -7.61 8.10 0.02
C VAL A 19 -6.29 8.86 -0.04
N LYS A 20 -6.10 9.74 -1.04
CA LYS A 20 -4.90 10.58 -1.21
C LYS A 20 -4.59 11.37 0.06
N LYS A 21 -5.61 11.97 0.68
CA LYS A 21 -5.46 12.71 1.94
C LYS A 21 -5.02 11.85 3.13
N LEU A 22 -5.48 10.60 3.20
CA LEU A 22 -5.11 9.68 4.28
C LEU A 22 -3.68 9.15 4.08
N ILE A 23 -3.33 8.74 2.86
CA ILE A 23 -1.99 8.20 2.60
C ILE A 23 -0.91 9.27 2.70
N SER A 24 -1.20 10.53 2.37
CA SER A 24 -0.26 11.64 2.58
C SER A 24 0.03 11.94 4.06
N GLN A 25 -0.84 11.47 4.96
CA GLN A 25 -0.64 11.52 6.42
C GLN A 25 0.00 10.24 6.97
N GLY A 26 0.44 9.30 6.11
CA GLY A 26 1.11 8.07 6.51
C GLY A 26 0.16 6.91 6.86
N TYR A 27 -1.15 7.04 6.65
CA TYR A 27 -2.09 5.94 6.87
C TYR A 27 -2.02 4.90 5.75
N LYS A 28 -2.21 3.62 6.12
CA LYS A 28 -2.47 2.54 5.17
C LYS A 28 -3.98 2.41 4.97
N VAL A 29 -4.44 2.47 3.72
CA VAL A 29 -5.87 2.53 3.41
C VAL A 29 -6.31 1.30 2.64
N GLY A 30 -7.24 0.53 3.21
CA GLY A 30 -7.87 -0.60 2.54
C GLY A 30 -9.20 -0.21 1.90
N ILE A 31 -9.41 -0.60 0.64
CA ILE A 31 -10.70 -0.45 -0.05
C ILE A 31 -11.42 -1.78 -0.03
N ILE A 32 -12.60 -1.80 0.59
CA ILE A 32 -13.48 -2.96 0.60
C ILE A 32 -14.52 -2.79 -0.50
N GLY A 33 -14.40 -3.59 -1.56
CA GLY A 33 -15.29 -3.59 -2.72
C GLY A 33 -16.36 -4.67 -2.63
N GLN A 34 -17.47 -4.46 -3.32
CA GLN A 34 -18.47 -5.49 -3.54
C GLN A 34 -18.03 -6.38 -4.71
N VAL A 35 -18.03 -7.72 -4.51
CA VAL A 35 -17.50 -8.68 -5.50
C VAL A 35 -18.59 -9.38 -6.32
N GLU A 36 -19.86 -9.15 -6.00
CA GLU A 36 -21.01 -9.71 -6.70
C GLU A 36 -21.86 -8.60 -7.33
N THR A 37 -22.53 -8.88 -8.45
CA THR A 37 -23.55 -7.97 -9.02
C THR A 37 -24.95 -8.42 -8.63
N ALA A 38 -25.91 -7.48 -8.63
CA ALA A 38 -27.31 -7.81 -8.32
C ALA A 38 -27.91 -8.87 -9.25
N ALA A 39 -27.53 -8.84 -10.53
CA ALA A 39 -27.97 -9.81 -11.52
C ALA A 39 -27.43 -11.22 -11.22
N LEU A 40 -26.13 -11.34 -10.97
CA LEU A 40 -25.49 -12.62 -10.62
C LEU A 40 -26.02 -13.15 -9.29
N LYS A 41 -26.19 -12.28 -8.29
CA LYS A 41 -26.71 -12.65 -6.97
C LYS A 41 -28.15 -13.17 -7.03
N LYS A 42 -29.02 -12.54 -7.83
CA LYS A 42 -30.42 -12.98 -7.98
C LYS A 42 -30.54 -14.40 -8.58
N ALA A 43 -29.60 -14.76 -9.45
CA ALA A 43 -29.57 -16.06 -10.11
C ALA A 43 -28.82 -17.15 -9.32
N GLY A 44 -28.03 -16.77 -8.30
CA GLY A 44 -27.24 -17.71 -7.51
C GLY A 44 -27.91 -18.18 -6.22
N ASP A 45 -27.30 -19.17 -5.57
CA ASP A 45 -27.77 -19.73 -4.30
C ASP A 45 -27.69 -18.72 -3.14
N ASN A 46 -26.81 -17.72 -3.26
CA ASN A 46 -26.60 -16.65 -2.27
C ASN A 46 -27.57 -15.45 -2.43
N ARG A 47 -28.69 -15.63 -3.15
CA ARG A 47 -29.64 -14.55 -3.50
C ARG A 47 -30.26 -13.82 -2.31
N SER A 48 -30.36 -14.48 -1.16
CA SER A 48 -31.02 -13.96 0.04
C SER A 48 -30.06 -13.41 1.09
N ALA A 49 -28.75 -13.58 0.92
CA ALA A 49 -27.76 -13.04 1.84
C ALA A 49 -27.35 -11.60 1.46
N PRO A 50 -26.63 -10.87 2.33
CA PRO A 50 -25.96 -9.62 1.95
C PRO A 50 -24.98 -9.83 0.79
N PHE A 51 -24.67 -8.77 0.05
CA PHE A 51 -23.62 -8.81 -0.97
C PHE A 51 -22.25 -9.07 -0.35
N ASP A 52 -21.51 -9.99 -0.95
CA ASP A 52 -20.15 -10.28 -0.52
C ASP A 52 -19.23 -9.08 -0.78
N ARG A 53 -18.37 -8.83 0.21
CA ARG A 53 -17.41 -7.73 0.19
C ARG A 53 -16.02 -8.22 0.60
N GLN A 54 -15.01 -7.76 -0.12
CA GLN A 54 -13.62 -8.16 0.10
C GLN A 54 -12.69 -6.96 -0.02
N LEU A 55 -11.50 -7.06 0.59
CA LEU A 55 -10.43 -6.09 0.39
C LEU A 55 -9.93 -6.20 -1.05
N THR A 56 -10.22 -5.19 -1.89
CA THR A 56 -9.83 -5.19 -3.31
C THR A 56 -8.54 -4.41 -3.54
N HIS A 57 -8.24 -3.41 -2.71
CA HIS A 57 -7.01 -2.62 -2.80
C HIS A 57 -6.46 -2.27 -1.42
N LEU A 58 -5.14 -2.16 -1.32
CA LEU A 58 -4.43 -1.64 -0.16
C LEU A 58 -3.43 -0.58 -0.63
N TYR A 59 -3.65 0.65 -0.20
CA TYR A 59 -2.87 1.81 -0.61
C TYR A 59 -1.99 2.34 0.53
N THR A 60 -0.78 2.72 0.14
CA THR A 60 0.16 3.52 0.93
C THR A 60 0.63 4.68 0.05
N ALA A 61 1.42 5.61 0.62
CA ALA A 61 2.04 6.68 -0.15
C ALA A 61 2.92 6.14 -1.31
N ALA A 62 3.50 4.95 -1.19
CA ALA A 62 4.38 4.37 -2.20
C ALA A 62 3.69 3.42 -3.19
N THR A 63 2.48 2.94 -2.89
CA THR A 63 1.75 2.00 -3.76
C THR A 63 0.54 2.60 -4.48
N PHE A 64 0.17 3.85 -4.19
CA PHE A 64 -0.90 4.52 -4.90
C PHE A 64 -0.39 5.01 -6.27
N ILE A 65 -0.96 4.46 -7.34
CA ILE A 65 -0.65 4.82 -8.73
C ILE A 65 -1.88 5.53 -9.28
N ASP A 66 -1.72 6.80 -9.66
CA ASP A 66 -2.82 7.60 -10.21
C ASP A 66 -3.11 7.16 -11.65
N GLU A 67 -4.40 7.15 -12.03
CA GLU A 67 -4.76 6.98 -13.43
C GLU A 67 -4.34 8.24 -14.22
N ILE A 68 -3.75 8.04 -15.40
CA ILE A 68 -3.27 9.12 -16.26
C ILE A 68 -4.43 10.10 -16.53
N GLY A 69 -4.34 11.33 -15.99
CA GLY A 69 -5.31 12.41 -16.22
C GLY A 69 -6.15 12.85 -15.01
N SER A 70 -5.83 12.41 -13.80
CA SER A 70 -6.45 12.91 -12.56
C SER A 70 -6.20 14.42 -12.39
N ALA A 71 -7.25 15.23 -12.57
CA ALA A 71 -7.19 16.70 -12.50
C ALA A 71 -7.01 17.26 -11.07
N ASP A 72 -7.07 16.39 -10.05
CA ASP A 72 -6.88 16.74 -8.64
C ASP A 72 -5.39 16.56 -8.27
N ASN A 73 -4.53 17.37 -8.89
CA ASN A 73 -3.13 17.54 -8.49
C ASN A 73 -3.06 18.59 -7.36
N ASP A 74 -3.50 18.21 -6.17
CA ASP A 74 -3.05 18.89 -4.95
C ASP A 74 -1.59 18.45 -4.71
N ASP A 75 -0.69 19.43 -4.59
CA ASP A 75 0.77 19.34 -4.51
C ASP A 75 1.37 18.41 -3.43
N ALA A 76 0.55 17.63 -2.71
CA ALA A 76 1.01 16.69 -1.68
C ALA A 76 1.86 15.52 -2.23
N PHE A 77 1.77 15.24 -3.53
CA PHE A 77 2.63 14.29 -4.26
C PHE A 77 3.60 15.00 -5.24
N ALA A 78 3.66 16.33 -5.23
CA ALA A 78 4.51 17.11 -6.14
C ALA A 78 6.00 17.12 -5.75
N HIS A 79 6.39 16.38 -4.72
CA HIS A 79 7.79 16.15 -4.40
C HIS A 79 8.34 15.01 -5.26
N GLY A 80 8.85 15.38 -6.44
CA GLY A 80 9.75 14.64 -7.32
C GLY A 80 9.89 13.12 -7.10
N ALA A 81 9.41 12.37 -8.11
CA ALA A 81 9.47 10.91 -8.23
C ALA A 81 8.64 10.13 -7.19
N ALA A 82 7.95 9.08 -7.65
CA ALA A 82 7.22 8.18 -6.76
C ALA A 82 8.19 7.53 -5.75
N PRO A 83 7.84 7.48 -4.45
CA PRO A 83 8.77 6.97 -3.44
C PRO A 83 8.95 5.45 -3.58
N PRO A 84 10.19 4.94 -3.45
CA PRO A 84 10.43 3.51 -3.44
C PRO A 84 9.99 2.87 -2.11
N ILE A 85 9.72 1.57 -2.16
CA ILE A 85 9.58 0.69 -1.00
C ILE A 85 10.86 -0.13 -0.90
N ALA A 86 11.61 0.05 0.18
CA ALA A 86 12.84 -0.68 0.43
C ALA A 86 12.61 -1.81 1.45
N CYS A 87 13.18 -2.98 1.15
CA CYS A 87 13.38 -4.08 2.06
C CYS A 87 14.88 -4.20 2.34
N ILE A 88 15.27 -4.23 3.60
CA ILE A 88 16.66 -4.39 4.05
C ILE A 88 16.75 -5.75 4.74
N ILE A 89 17.80 -6.48 4.42
CA ILE A 89 18.09 -7.82 4.90
C ILE A 89 19.49 -7.80 5.51
N GLU A 90 19.61 -8.32 6.73
CA GLU A 90 20.87 -8.43 7.44
C GLU A 90 21.13 -9.91 7.74
N GLU A 91 22.27 -10.42 7.29
CA GLU A 91 22.70 -11.81 7.52
C GLU A 91 24.04 -11.83 8.25
N LEU A 92 24.08 -12.44 9.44
CA LEU A 92 25.32 -12.64 10.19
C LEU A 92 26.15 -13.74 9.50
N ARG A 93 27.37 -13.40 9.07
CA ARG A 93 28.29 -14.31 8.37
C ARG A 93 29.37 -14.93 9.24
N GLY A 94 29.27 -14.75 10.56
CA GLY A 94 30.19 -15.29 11.55
C GLY A 94 31.13 -14.23 12.12
N GLY A 95 31.87 -14.63 13.14
CA GLY A 95 32.48 -13.75 14.12
C GLY A 95 31.83 -14.00 15.48
N MET A 96 32.64 -14.14 16.52
CA MET A 96 32.16 -14.00 17.90
C MET A 96 33.00 -12.88 18.49
N GLY A 97 32.58 -11.62 18.30
CA GLY A 97 33.27 -10.49 18.91
C GLY A 97 33.15 -9.19 18.13
N PRO A 98 34.07 -8.23 18.35
CA PRO A 98 34.02 -6.91 17.72
C PRO A 98 34.29 -6.91 16.20
N ASP A 99 34.54 -8.08 15.60
CA ASP A 99 34.76 -8.24 14.15
C ASP A 99 33.60 -9.02 13.49
N ASP A 100 32.39 -8.92 14.03
CA ASP A 100 31.22 -9.59 13.48
C ASP A 100 30.96 -9.12 12.04
N LEU A 101 31.09 -10.07 11.09
CA LEU A 101 30.86 -9.83 9.68
C LEU A 101 29.36 -9.95 9.40
N VAL A 102 28.77 -8.88 8.89
CA VAL A 102 27.36 -8.82 8.52
C VAL A 102 27.27 -8.58 7.03
N ASN A 103 26.47 -9.38 6.34
CA ASN A 103 26.07 -9.06 4.98
C ASN A 103 24.79 -8.21 5.03
N PHE A 104 24.86 -7.01 4.48
CA PHE A 104 23.70 -6.15 4.27
C PHE A 104 23.27 -6.32 2.82
N SER A 105 21.99 -6.63 2.62
CA SER A 105 21.37 -6.68 1.31
C SER A 105 20.13 -5.81 1.31
N PHE A 106 19.81 -5.18 0.19
CA PHE A 106 18.56 -4.46 0.05
C PHE A 106 17.94 -4.64 -1.33
N VAL A 107 16.63 -4.45 -1.38
CA VAL A 107 15.85 -4.30 -2.61
C VAL A 107 14.87 -3.15 -2.43
N ALA A 108 14.94 -2.17 -3.32
CA ALA A 108 14.05 -1.02 -3.39
C ALA A 108 13.25 -1.10 -4.70
N VAL A 109 11.93 -1.04 -4.60
CA VAL A 109 11.00 -1.07 -5.74
C VAL A 109 10.24 0.23 -5.78
N THR A 110 10.19 0.88 -6.94
CA THR A 110 9.32 2.04 -7.20
C THR A 110 8.10 1.57 -7.99
N PRO A 111 6.93 1.32 -7.36
CA PRO A 111 5.81 0.67 -8.05
C PRO A 111 5.25 1.49 -9.22
N ALA A 112 5.32 2.82 -9.15
CA ALA A 112 4.79 3.69 -10.19
C ALA A 112 5.60 3.64 -11.51
N THR A 113 6.90 3.37 -11.45
CA THR A 113 7.78 3.27 -12.63
C THR A 113 8.14 1.82 -12.96
N GLY A 114 8.04 0.92 -11.99
CA GLY A 114 8.55 -0.44 -12.08
C GLY A 114 10.07 -0.53 -11.88
N ASP A 115 10.74 0.55 -11.47
CA ASP A 115 12.18 0.54 -11.21
C ASP A 115 12.50 -0.34 -10.00
N ILE A 116 13.56 -1.14 -10.14
CA ILE A 116 14.05 -2.03 -9.09
C ILE A 116 15.54 -1.77 -8.91
N VAL A 117 15.95 -1.39 -7.71
CA VAL A 117 17.35 -1.24 -7.31
C VAL A 117 17.63 -2.25 -6.22
N TYR A 118 18.69 -3.02 -6.35
CA TYR A 118 19.11 -3.96 -5.33
C TYR A 118 20.64 -3.97 -5.25
N ASP A 119 21.15 -4.26 -4.06
CA ASP A 119 22.58 -4.43 -3.83
C ASP A 119 22.81 -5.34 -2.63
N ALA A 120 24.03 -5.87 -2.53
CA ALA A 120 24.49 -6.65 -1.40
C ALA A 120 25.96 -6.35 -1.14
N PHE A 121 26.28 -6.00 0.10
CA PHE A 121 27.64 -5.69 0.51
C PHE A 121 27.93 -6.23 1.91
N ASP A 122 29.19 -6.58 2.14
CA ASP A 122 29.65 -6.97 3.47
C ASP A 122 30.02 -5.71 4.28
N GLY A 123 29.65 -5.70 5.55
CA GLY A 123 29.95 -4.67 6.52
C GLY A 123 30.37 -5.27 7.86
N MET A 124 30.95 -4.45 8.71
CA MET A 124 31.22 -4.80 10.12
C MET A 124 30.01 -4.36 10.96
N SER A 125 29.68 -5.10 12.02
CA SER A 125 28.50 -4.79 12.85
C SER A 125 28.61 -3.48 13.66
N HIS A 126 29.78 -2.83 13.66
CA HIS A 126 30.01 -1.59 14.40
C HIS A 126 29.63 -0.32 13.62
N LEU A 127 28.33 -0.01 13.69
CA LEU A 127 27.88 1.32 14.10
C LEU A 127 27.89 1.43 15.63
#